data_AF-A3K4T9-F1
#
_entry.id   AF-A3K4T9-F1
#
_cell.length_a   1.000
_cell.length_b   1.000
_cell.length_c   1.000
_cell.angle_alpha   90.00
_cell.angle_beta   90.00
_cell.angle_gamma   90.00
#
_symmetry.space_group_name_H-M   'P 1'
#
loop_
_entity.id
_entity.type
_entity.pdbx_description
1 polymer ?
#
loop_
_entity_poly.entity_id
_entity_poly.type
_entity_poly.pdbx_seq_one_letter_code
_entity_poly.pdbx_strand_id
1 'polypeptide(L)'
;MTKSISVLIEPVSPENFRPFGHIMARSSYTPEFFGPDYSSARIPLVLRGQADLTMLRHPYGPVACSTFEKHPTITEVRVPLDNVPSIVFVADTKDIPQPEDMRGFLVDGETAMLIGQDIWHSASFPLDPRGAHFILVSDRETEGELEAAGENGPPSVYTQMVDWTGRFALVPDYARLARADGG
;
A
#
# COMPACT_ATOMS: atom_id res chain seq x y z
N MET A 1 1.04 -3.88 -27.53
CA MET A 1 2.07 -2.97 -26.99
C MET A 1 1.52 -2.42 -25.68
N THR A 2 2.28 -2.54 -24.59
CA THR A 2 1.88 -1.98 -23.29
C THR A 2 1.97 -0.46 -23.32
N LYS A 3 0.92 0.24 -22.91
CA LYS A 3 0.90 1.70 -22.81
C LYS A 3 1.30 2.13 -21.40
N SER A 4 2.36 2.93 -21.28
CA SER A 4 2.73 3.57 -20.02
C SER A 4 1.78 4.73 -19.72
N ILE A 5 1.26 4.78 -18.50
CA ILE A 5 0.40 5.85 -17.99
C ILE A 5 1.11 6.53 -16.84
N SER A 6 1.33 7.84 -16.98
CA SER A 6 2.00 8.65 -15.97
C SER A 6 1.03 8.98 -14.83
N VAL A 7 1.44 8.74 -13.59
CA VAL A 7 0.65 9.06 -12.39
C VAL A 7 1.44 10.00 -11.50
N LEU A 8 0.85 11.15 -11.16
CA LEU A 8 1.50 12.14 -10.30
C LEU A 8 1.72 11.55 -8.90
N ILE A 9 2.95 11.62 -8.42
CA ILE A 9 3.34 11.16 -7.09
C ILE A 9 3.28 12.31 -6.09
N GLU A 10 2.60 12.08 -4.98
CA GLU A 10 2.51 13.02 -3.86
C GLU A 10 3.17 12.40 -2.61
N PRO A 11 3.84 13.18 -1.74
CA PRO A 11 4.23 12.68 -0.42
C PRO A 11 2.98 12.26 0.33
N VAL A 12 3.02 11.10 0.98
CA VAL A 12 1.86 10.62 1.73
C VAL A 12 1.64 11.46 2.99
N SER A 13 0.38 11.73 3.33
CA SER A 13 -0.01 12.39 4.57
C SER A 13 -1.33 11.79 5.09
N PRO A 14 -1.65 11.94 6.38
CA PRO A 14 -2.95 11.53 6.91
C PRO A 14 -4.12 12.13 6.13
N GLU A 15 -4.02 13.39 5.72
CA GLU A 15 -5.08 14.12 5.04
C GLU A 15 -5.31 13.60 3.61
N ASN A 16 -4.24 13.43 2.83
CA ASN A 16 -4.36 13.02 1.44
C ASN A 16 -4.63 11.52 1.27
N PHE A 17 -4.27 10.70 2.26
CA PHE A 17 -4.47 9.26 2.26
C PHE A 17 -5.79 8.82 2.91
N ARG A 18 -6.48 9.70 3.65
CA ARG A 18 -7.73 9.43 4.37
C ARG A 18 -8.79 8.63 3.58
N PRO A 19 -9.01 8.83 2.27
CA PRO A 19 -9.99 8.02 1.52
C PRO A 19 -9.57 6.55 1.36
N PHE A 20 -8.27 6.27 1.40
CA PHE A 20 -7.70 4.94 1.12
C PHE A 20 -7.34 4.18 2.40
N GLY A 21 -7.39 4.83 3.56
CA GLY A 21 -7.08 4.22 4.85
C GLY A 21 -6.43 5.22 5.81
N HIS A 22 -5.45 4.74 6.58
CA HIS A 22 -4.81 5.51 7.66
C HIS A 22 -3.29 5.52 7.55
N ILE A 23 -2.72 6.67 7.85
CA ILE A 23 -1.28 6.88 7.94
C ILE A 23 -0.88 6.99 9.40
N MET A 24 -0.05 6.05 9.83
CA MET A 24 0.47 5.96 11.18
C MET A 24 1.86 6.59 11.21
N ALA A 25 1.88 7.92 11.27
CA ALA A 25 3.09 8.72 11.40
C ALA A 25 3.22 9.21 12.84
N ARG A 26 4.46 9.42 13.28
CA ARG A 26 4.71 10.05 14.60
C ARG A 26 4.06 11.43 14.70
N SER A 27 4.03 12.19 13.61
CA SER A 27 3.41 13.52 13.53
C SER A 27 1.89 13.49 13.63
N SER A 28 1.24 12.37 13.30
CA SER A 28 -0.22 12.21 13.39
C SER A 28 -0.69 11.53 14.67
N TYR A 29 0.24 11.18 15.57
CA TYR A 29 -0.07 10.47 16.81
C TYR A 29 -0.92 11.33 17.76
N THR A 30 -2.15 10.88 18.01
CA THR A 30 -3.07 11.48 18.97
C THR A 30 -3.50 10.42 19.98
N PRO A 31 -3.02 10.46 21.24
CA PRO A 31 -3.37 9.45 22.22
C PRO A 31 -4.85 9.47 22.63
N GLU A 32 -5.44 8.28 22.75
CA GLU A 32 -6.78 8.04 23.29
C GLU A 32 -6.75 7.63 24.76
N PHE A 33 -5.64 7.04 25.19
CA PHE A 33 -5.41 6.58 26.56
C PHE A 33 -4.08 7.13 27.09
N PHE A 34 -4.08 7.49 28.37
CA PHE A 34 -2.91 7.96 29.11
C PHE A 34 -2.71 7.07 30.34
N GLY A 35 -1.60 6.34 30.38
CA GLY A 35 -1.11 5.61 31.54
C GLY A 35 -0.01 6.40 32.27
N PRO A 36 0.55 5.85 33.38
CA PRO A 36 1.58 6.52 34.16
C PRO A 36 2.86 6.85 33.36
N ASP A 37 3.29 5.92 32.49
CA ASP A 37 4.56 6.02 31.74
C ASP A 37 4.39 5.86 30.22
N TYR A 38 3.16 5.79 29.73
CA TYR A 38 2.88 5.59 28.31
C TYR A 38 1.52 6.16 27.92
N SER A 39 1.35 6.43 26.63
CA SER A 39 0.06 6.74 26.05
C SER A 39 -0.18 5.82 24.85
N SER A 40 -1.42 5.60 24.47
CA SER A 40 -1.75 4.75 23.32
C SER A 40 -2.92 5.32 22.51
N ALA A 41 -2.91 5.00 21.23
CA ALA A 41 -4.00 5.23 20.30
C ALA A 41 -4.33 3.87 19.65
N ARG A 42 -5.57 3.66 19.25
CA ARG A 42 -5.97 2.43 18.55
C ARG A 42 -5.94 2.65 17.05
N ILE A 43 -5.48 1.63 16.35
CA ILE A 43 -5.51 1.57 14.89
C ILE A 43 -6.73 0.74 14.48
N PRO A 44 -7.57 1.20 13.53
CA PRO A 44 -8.82 0.52 13.17
C PRO A 44 -8.57 -0.69 12.26
N LEU A 45 -7.81 -1.67 12.74
CA LEU A 45 -7.55 -2.93 12.05
C LEU A 45 -8.84 -3.76 11.99
N VAL A 46 -9.22 -4.21 10.80
CA VAL A 46 -10.36 -5.10 10.56
C VAL A 46 -9.89 -6.40 9.93
N LEU A 47 -10.14 -7.51 10.62
CA LEU A 47 -9.81 -8.87 10.19
C LEU A 47 -11.06 -9.75 10.27
N ARG A 48 -11.08 -10.89 9.57
CA ARG A 48 -12.17 -11.87 9.68
C ARG A 48 -11.87 -12.92 10.74
N GLY A 49 -10.60 -13.28 10.90
CA GLY A 49 -10.15 -14.33 11.81
C GLY A 49 -8.83 -13.98 12.49
N GLN A 50 -7.88 -14.90 12.39
CA GLN A 50 -6.58 -14.76 13.05
C GLN A 50 -5.73 -13.71 12.32
N ALA A 51 -5.13 -12.82 13.11
CA ALA A 51 -4.11 -11.91 12.60
C ALA A 51 -2.89 -12.69 12.11
N ASP A 52 -2.46 -12.34 10.91
CA ASP A 52 -1.18 -12.74 10.38
C ASP A 52 -0.16 -11.63 10.50
N LEU A 53 1.08 -12.02 10.76
CA LEU A 53 2.22 -11.12 10.83
C LEU A 53 3.32 -11.71 9.96
N THR A 54 3.49 -11.13 8.78
CA THR A 54 4.39 -11.63 7.75
C THR A 54 5.48 -10.62 7.47
N MET A 55 6.73 -11.07 7.44
CA MET A 55 7.85 -10.25 7.00
C MET A 55 7.97 -10.37 5.48
N LEU A 56 7.69 -9.27 4.78
CA LEU A 56 7.68 -9.21 3.33
C LEU A 56 8.90 -8.44 2.83
N ARG A 57 9.51 -8.92 1.74
CA ARG A 57 10.58 -8.22 1.04
C ARG A 57 10.13 -7.83 -0.37
N HIS A 58 10.13 -6.53 -0.67
CA HIS A 58 10.01 -6.04 -2.03
C HIS A 58 11.41 -5.77 -2.62
N PRO A 59 11.75 -6.34 -3.79
CA PRO A 59 13.00 -6.04 -4.47
C PRO A 59 12.97 -4.65 -5.11
N TYR A 60 14.15 -4.05 -5.26
CA TYR A 60 14.31 -2.86 -6.09
C TYR A 60 14.14 -3.20 -7.58
N GLY A 61 13.54 -2.29 -8.33
CA GLY A 61 13.38 -2.39 -9.78
C GLY A 61 12.67 -1.17 -10.36
N PRO A 62 12.44 -1.14 -11.68
CA PRO A 62 11.66 -0.09 -12.31
C PRO A 62 10.25 0.00 -11.71
N VAL A 63 9.79 1.21 -11.41
CA VAL A 63 8.41 1.44 -10.99
C VAL A 63 7.50 1.39 -12.22
N ALA A 64 7.03 0.19 -12.54
CA ALA A 64 6.09 -0.09 -13.61
C ALA A 64 5.02 -1.07 -13.10
N CYS A 65 3.88 -0.54 -12.66
CA CYS A 65 2.84 -1.32 -12.01
C CYS A 65 1.72 -1.69 -12.99
N SER A 66 1.46 -2.98 -13.16
CA SER A 66 0.34 -3.49 -13.97
C SER A 66 -0.61 -4.38 -13.18
N THR A 67 -0.30 -4.70 -11.91
CA THR A 67 -1.12 -5.58 -11.07
C THR A 67 -1.58 -4.86 -9.82
N PHE A 68 -2.85 -5.05 -9.48
CA PHE A 68 -3.47 -4.47 -8.29
C PHE A 68 -4.35 -5.52 -7.63
N GLU A 69 -4.41 -5.46 -6.31
CA GLU A 69 -5.27 -6.30 -5.51
C GLU A 69 -6.18 -5.45 -4.62
N LYS A 70 -7.26 -6.08 -4.14
CA LYS A 70 -8.23 -5.47 -3.25
C LYS A 70 -8.79 -6.51 -2.31
N HIS A 71 -8.81 -6.17 -1.03
CA HIS A 71 -9.39 -7.00 0.03
C HIS A 71 -10.74 -6.42 0.47
N PRO A 72 -11.89 -6.98 0.07
CA PRO A 72 -13.19 -6.34 0.31
C PRO A 72 -13.63 -6.31 1.78
N THR A 73 -13.10 -7.21 2.61
CA THR A 73 -13.60 -7.41 3.98
C THR A 73 -12.56 -7.23 5.07
N ILE A 74 -11.28 -7.04 4.74
CA ILE A 74 -10.21 -6.86 5.73
C ILE A 74 -9.36 -5.64 5.38
N THR A 75 -8.66 -5.10 6.37
CA THR A 75 -7.63 -4.07 6.19
C THR A 75 -6.26 -4.72 6.14
N GLU A 76 -5.33 -4.09 5.44
CA GLU A 76 -3.93 -4.53 5.38
C GLU A 76 -3.01 -3.43 5.95
N VAL A 77 -2.09 -3.80 6.84
CA VAL A 77 -1.10 -2.86 7.40
C VAL A 77 0.29 -3.19 6.89
N ARG A 78 1.03 -2.17 6.43
CA ARG A 78 2.44 -2.27 6.07
C ARG A 78 3.27 -1.36 6.98
N VAL A 79 4.15 -1.96 7.77
CA VAL A 79 5.09 -1.25 8.65
C VAL A 79 6.49 -1.37 8.07
N PRO A 80 7.14 -0.27 7.65
CA PRO A 80 8.49 -0.34 7.08
C PRO A 80 9.52 -0.68 8.15
N LEU A 81 10.59 -1.40 7.76
CA LEU A 81 11.67 -1.81 8.67
C LEU A 81 13.04 -1.17 8.38
N ASP A 82 13.28 -0.68 7.15
CA ASP A 82 14.63 -0.30 6.72
C ASP A 82 14.81 1.19 6.35
N ASN A 83 13.80 2.04 6.62
CA ASN A 83 13.78 3.44 6.19
C ASN A 83 14.06 3.60 4.68
N VAL A 84 13.35 2.80 3.87
CA VAL A 84 13.46 2.83 2.41
C VAL A 84 12.18 3.43 1.82
N PRO A 85 12.27 4.62 1.20
CA PRO A 85 11.13 5.22 0.53
C PRO A 85 10.61 4.32 -0.58
N SER A 86 9.29 4.26 -0.72
CA SER A 86 8.62 3.39 -1.69
C SER A 86 7.45 4.11 -2.35
N ILE A 87 7.19 3.77 -3.61
CA ILE A 87 5.99 4.20 -4.31
C ILE A 87 4.89 3.16 -4.12
N VAL A 88 3.68 3.63 -3.86
CA VAL A 88 2.46 2.82 -3.85
C VAL A 88 1.40 3.52 -4.67
N PHE A 89 0.58 2.73 -5.36
CA PHE A 89 -0.58 3.21 -6.09
C PHE A 89 -1.84 2.66 -5.44
N VAL A 90 -2.86 3.50 -5.30
CA VAL A 90 -4.15 3.14 -4.69
C VAL A 90 -5.32 3.72 -5.47
N ALA A 91 -6.49 3.09 -5.38
CA ALA A 91 -7.75 3.63 -5.87
C ALA A 91 -8.93 3.24 -4.96
N ASP A 92 -9.82 4.20 -4.73
CA ASP A 92 -11.09 4.02 -4.01
C ASP A 92 -12.21 3.88 -5.05
N THR A 93 -12.37 2.67 -5.56
CA THR A 93 -13.43 2.32 -6.50
C THR A 93 -13.89 0.89 -6.31
N LYS A 94 -15.19 0.67 -6.46
CA LYS A 94 -15.80 -0.67 -6.30
C LYS A 94 -15.49 -1.57 -7.48
N ASP A 95 -15.47 -0.99 -8.67
CA ASP A 95 -15.23 -1.70 -9.92
C ASP A 95 -13.73 -1.93 -10.14
N ILE A 96 -13.38 -2.64 -11.22
CA ILE A 96 -11.99 -2.76 -11.66
C ILE A 96 -11.49 -1.34 -12.01
N PRO A 97 -10.41 -0.84 -11.38
CA PRO A 97 -9.95 0.51 -11.62
C PRO A 97 -9.53 0.67 -13.08
N GLN A 98 -9.65 1.88 -13.60
CA GLN A 98 -8.93 2.32 -14.78
C GLN A 98 -7.67 3.09 -14.35
N PRO A 99 -6.67 3.25 -15.23
CA PRO A 99 -5.46 3.99 -14.90
C PRO A 99 -5.71 5.40 -14.35
N GLU A 100 -6.77 6.08 -14.79
CA GLU A 100 -7.18 7.41 -14.33
C GLU A 100 -7.75 7.46 -12.90
N ASP A 101 -8.20 6.33 -12.35
CA ASP A 101 -8.70 6.25 -10.97
C ASP A 101 -7.55 6.20 -9.94
N MET A 102 -6.33 5.91 -10.42
CA MET A 102 -5.18 5.60 -9.58
C MET A 102 -4.50 6.85 -9.06
N ARG A 103 -4.20 6.83 -7.76
CA ARG A 103 -3.41 7.84 -7.05
C ARG A 103 -2.06 7.26 -6.69
N GLY A 104 -0.99 8.03 -6.87
CA GLY A 104 0.37 7.61 -6.52
C GLY A 104 0.89 8.34 -5.30
N PHE A 105 1.46 7.60 -4.36
CA PHE A 105 2.03 8.14 -3.13
C PHE A 105 3.48 7.72 -2.94
N LEU A 106 4.30 8.66 -2.47
CA LEU A 106 5.61 8.39 -1.90
C LEU A 106 5.44 8.17 -0.40
N VAL A 107 5.68 6.94 0.05
CA VAL A 107 5.82 6.59 1.46
C VAL A 107 7.29 6.75 1.83
N ASP A 108 7.55 7.45 2.94
CA ASP A 108 8.89 7.89 3.36
C ASP A 108 9.79 6.76 3.87
N GLY A 109 9.22 5.60 4.22
CA GLY A 109 9.95 4.47 4.81
C GLY A 109 10.01 4.51 6.35
N GLU A 110 9.42 5.52 6.99
CA GLU A 110 9.32 5.64 8.46
C GLU A 110 7.87 5.52 8.94
N THR A 111 6.94 5.75 8.04
CA THR A 111 5.52 5.80 8.32
C THR A 111 4.83 4.49 7.92
N ALA A 112 4.04 3.93 8.83
CA ALA A 112 3.22 2.76 8.52
C ALA A 112 1.90 3.17 7.86
N MET A 113 1.41 2.31 6.98
CA MET A 113 0.16 2.51 6.23
C MET A 113 -0.82 1.39 6.60
N LEU A 114 -2.05 1.76 6.94
CA LEU A 114 -3.20 0.87 6.94
C LEU A 114 -4.00 1.17 5.68
N ILE A 115 -4.11 0.19 4.80
CA ILE A 115 -4.96 0.21 3.61
C ILE A 115 -6.36 -0.26 4.03
N GLY A 116 -7.36 0.53 3.66
CA GLY A 116 -8.76 0.28 4.00
C GLY A 116 -9.33 -0.96 3.30
N GLN A 117 -10.46 -1.43 3.83
CA GLN A 117 -11.27 -2.43 3.14
C GLN A 117 -11.75 -1.88 1.79
N ASP A 118 -11.85 -2.77 0.79
CA ASP A 118 -12.37 -2.44 -0.55
C ASP A 118 -11.55 -1.35 -1.28
N ILE A 119 -10.27 -1.17 -0.93
CA ILE A 119 -9.32 -0.28 -1.62
C ILE A 119 -8.42 -1.10 -2.54
N TRP A 120 -8.39 -0.72 -3.82
CA TRP A 120 -7.40 -1.25 -4.76
C TRP A 120 -6.04 -0.69 -4.44
N HIS A 121 -5.02 -1.55 -4.43
CA HIS A 121 -3.67 -1.13 -4.12
C HIS A 121 -2.63 -2.00 -4.82
N SER A 122 -1.45 -1.44 -5.04
CA SER A 122 -0.30 -2.15 -5.57
C SER A 122 0.56 -2.75 -4.46
N ALA A 123 1.51 -3.61 -4.84
CA ALA A 123 2.73 -3.81 -4.07
C ALA A 123 3.47 -2.49 -3.80
N SER A 124 4.41 -2.48 -2.86
CA SER A 124 5.30 -1.33 -2.65
C SER A 124 6.50 -1.42 -3.59
N PHE A 125 6.85 -0.31 -4.25
CA PHE A 125 7.99 -0.22 -5.16
C PHE A 125 9.13 0.57 -4.50
N PRO A 126 10.17 -0.10 -3.96
CA PRO A 126 11.28 0.56 -3.29
C PRO A 126 12.07 1.44 -4.24
N LEU A 127 12.54 2.59 -3.74
CA LEU A 127 13.37 3.53 -4.50
C LEU A 127 14.88 3.40 -4.19
N ASP A 128 15.24 2.45 -3.33
CA ASP A 128 16.64 2.15 -2.97
C ASP A 128 17.05 0.76 -3.48
N PRO A 129 18.26 0.61 -4.07
CA PRO A 129 18.79 -0.67 -4.55
C PRO A 129 18.80 -1.82 -3.56
N ARG A 130 18.77 -1.55 -2.24
CA ARG A 130 18.67 -2.58 -1.19
C ARG A 130 17.33 -3.35 -1.24
N GLY A 131 16.30 -2.76 -1.85
CA GLY A 131 14.90 -3.17 -1.66
C GLY A 131 14.37 -2.68 -0.31
N ALA A 132 13.18 -3.12 0.07
CA ALA A 132 12.57 -2.74 1.35
C ALA A 132 11.91 -3.94 2.02
N HIS A 133 12.05 -4.04 3.34
CA HIS A 133 11.29 -4.96 4.17
C HIS A 133 10.15 -4.26 4.89
N PHE A 134 9.05 -5.00 5.02
CA PHE A 134 7.87 -4.58 5.75
C PHE A 134 7.40 -5.70 6.68
N ILE A 135 6.83 -5.32 7.82
CA ILE A 135 5.87 -6.18 8.49
C ILE A 135 4.50 -5.91 7.87
N LEU A 136 3.94 -6.96 7.28
CA LEU A 136 2.55 -7.03 6.86
C LEU A 136 1.71 -7.53 8.03
N VAL A 137 0.66 -6.81 8.41
CA VAL A 137 -0.37 -7.30 9.34
C VAL A 137 -1.70 -7.36 8.61
N SER A 138 -2.25 -8.56 8.49
CA SER A 138 -3.45 -8.85 7.72
C SER A 138 -4.18 -10.08 8.30
N ASP A 139 -5.09 -10.66 7.55
CA ASP A 139 -5.89 -11.83 7.93
C ASP A 139 -5.23 -13.12 7.40
N ARG A 140 -4.99 -14.09 8.30
CA ARG A 140 -4.24 -15.32 7.97
C ARG A 140 -4.84 -16.14 6.84
N GLU A 141 -6.16 -16.23 6.75
CA GLU A 141 -6.79 -16.99 5.66
C GLU A 141 -6.66 -16.25 4.33
N THR A 142 -6.74 -14.91 4.35
CA THR A 142 -6.55 -14.07 3.15
C THR A 142 -5.11 -14.20 2.62
N GLU A 143 -4.10 -14.05 3.48
CA GLU A 143 -2.69 -14.15 3.06
C GLU A 143 -2.35 -15.57 2.59
N GLY A 144 -2.78 -16.60 3.33
CA GLY A 144 -2.53 -17.99 2.95
C GLY A 144 -3.19 -18.37 1.61
N GLU A 145 -4.34 -17.77 1.27
CA GLU A 145 -4.96 -17.93 -0.03
C GLU A 145 -4.14 -17.27 -1.14
N LEU A 146 -3.62 -16.06 -0.93
CA LEU A 146 -2.77 -15.37 -1.91
C LEU A 146 -1.49 -16.16 -2.20
N GLU A 147 -0.85 -16.70 -1.16
CA GLU A 147 0.32 -17.59 -1.31
C GLU A 147 -0.04 -18.87 -2.09
N ALA A 148 -1.19 -19.47 -1.82
CA ALA A 148 -1.65 -20.65 -2.52
C ALA A 148 -2.03 -20.36 -3.99
N ALA A 149 -2.62 -19.19 -4.25
CA ALA A 149 -2.97 -18.72 -5.58
C ALA A 149 -1.72 -18.50 -6.44
N GLY A 150 -0.68 -17.83 -5.92
CA GLY A 150 0.58 -17.62 -6.63
C GLY A 150 0.39 -17.22 -8.10
N GLU A 151 1.25 -17.72 -9.00
CA GLU A 151 1.11 -17.48 -10.44
C GLU A 151 0.13 -18.43 -11.14
N ASN A 152 -0.02 -19.67 -10.64
CA ASN A 152 -0.71 -20.76 -11.34
C ASN A 152 -1.67 -21.57 -10.44
N GLY A 153 -1.92 -21.08 -9.23
CA GLY A 153 -2.77 -21.73 -8.24
C GLY A 153 -4.26 -21.40 -8.41
N PRO A 154 -5.10 -21.81 -7.45
CA PRO A 154 -6.53 -21.55 -7.50
C PRO A 154 -6.82 -20.04 -7.45
N PRO A 155 -7.95 -19.60 -8.02
CA PRO A 155 -8.36 -18.20 -7.90
C PRO A 155 -8.66 -17.85 -6.46
N SER A 156 -8.25 -16.64 -6.05
CA SER A 156 -8.58 -16.08 -4.74
C SER A 156 -10.09 -15.80 -4.61
N VAL A 157 -10.64 -16.12 -3.45
CA VAL A 157 -12.03 -15.86 -3.04
C VAL A 157 -12.12 -14.59 -2.20
N TYR A 158 -11.11 -14.32 -1.39
CA TYR A 158 -11.08 -13.19 -0.44
C TYR A 158 -10.45 -11.93 -1.02
N THR A 159 -9.67 -12.09 -2.08
CA THR A 159 -8.95 -11.00 -2.75
C THR A 159 -9.39 -10.90 -4.19
N GLN A 160 -9.73 -9.69 -4.62
CA GLN A 160 -9.92 -9.39 -6.03
C GLN A 160 -8.59 -8.93 -6.62
N MET A 161 -8.27 -9.40 -7.82
CA MET A 161 -7.06 -9.01 -8.52
C MET A 161 -7.40 -8.49 -9.92
N VAL A 162 -6.62 -7.53 -10.39
CA VAL A 162 -6.59 -7.12 -11.79
C VAL A 162 -5.16 -7.11 -12.29
N ASP A 163 -4.98 -7.67 -13.48
CA ASP A 163 -3.73 -7.65 -14.22
C ASP A 163 -3.91 -6.92 -15.56
N TRP A 164 -3.21 -5.82 -15.74
CA TRP A 164 -3.14 -5.02 -16.96
C TRP A 164 -1.92 -5.36 -17.83
N THR A 165 -1.18 -6.43 -17.53
CA THR A 165 0.00 -6.82 -18.29
C THR A 165 -0.31 -6.92 -19.78
N GLY A 166 0.56 -6.32 -20.60
CA GLY A 166 0.37 -6.20 -22.05
C GLY A 166 -0.58 -5.07 -22.50
N ARG A 167 -1.31 -4.43 -21.57
CA ARG A 167 -2.23 -3.32 -21.83
C ARG A 167 -1.72 -2.00 -21.26
N PHE A 168 -1.57 -1.91 -19.94
CA PHE A 168 -1.21 -0.68 -19.22
C PHE A 168 -0.12 -0.95 -18.19
N ALA A 169 0.72 0.05 -17.95
CA ALA A 169 1.63 0.08 -16.81
C ALA A 169 1.66 1.50 -16.23
N LEU A 170 1.36 1.64 -14.94
CA LEU A 170 1.52 2.92 -14.25
C LEU A 170 3.00 3.18 -14.00
N VAL A 171 3.43 4.39 -14.34
CA VAL A 171 4.79 4.89 -14.09
C VAL A 171 4.70 6.20 -13.30
N PRO A 172 5.64 6.44 -12.37
CA PRO A 172 5.57 7.61 -11.51
C PRO A 172 5.96 8.89 -12.26
N ASP A 173 5.18 9.94 -12.06
CA ASP A 173 5.53 11.32 -12.38
C ASP A 173 5.92 12.07 -11.10
N TYR A 174 7.18 12.44 -10.98
CA TYR A 174 7.74 13.10 -9.80
C TYR A 174 7.66 14.63 -9.85
N ALA A 175 6.96 15.22 -10.83
CA ALA A 175 6.91 16.67 -11.03
C ALA A 175 6.46 17.46 -9.79
N ARG A 176 5.64 16.87 -8.91
CA ARG A 176 5.19 17.52 -7.67
C ARG A 176 6.24 17.50 -6.56
N LEU A 177 7.09 16.48 -6.52
CA LEU A 177 8.16 16.36 -5.52
C LEU A 177 9.27 17.39 -5.77
N ALA A 178 9.63 17.58 -7.04
CA ALA A 178 10.68 18.52 -7.44
C ALA A 178 10.38 20.00 -7.11
N ARG A 179 9.13 20.35 -6.76
CA ARG A 179 8.74 21.72 -6.40
C ARG A 179 8.83 22.02 -4.90
N ALA A 180 9.04 21.02 -4.04
CA ALA A 180 9.12 21.21 -2.60
C ALA A 180 10.51 21.70 -2.13
N ASP A 181 11.57 21.44 -2.90
CA ASP A 181 12.96 21.76 -2.54
C ASP A 181 13.42 23.16 -3.04
N GLY A 182 12.49 23.99 -3.53
CA GLY A 182 12.77 25.30 -4.12
C GLY A 182 12.29 26.51 -3.32
N GLY A 183 12.08 26.38 -2.01
CA GLY A 183 11.63 27.43 -1.10
C GLY A 183 12.72 27.95 -0.18
#